data_AF-E3LS43-F1
#
_entry.id   AF-E3LS43-F1
#
_cell.length_a   1.000
_cell.length_b   1.000
_cell.length_c   1.000
_cell.angle_alpha   90.00
_cell.angle_beta   90.00
_cell.angle_gamma   90.00
#
_symmetry.space_group_name_H-M   'P 1'
#
loop_
_entity.id
_entity.type
_entity.pdbx_description
1 polymer ?
#
loop_
_entity_poly.entity_id
_entity_poly.type
_entity_poly.pdbx_seq_one_letter_code
_entity_poly.pdbx_strand_id
1 'polypeptide(L)'
;MYDPEHRDAWCANESLVQFEPDETAKICAPWEKFCVTAVNTINKAFTSVSRGCGERCSELCESIGYGQDQVNCDDCCEEDLCNSNFSIQYYEVLMSRQYTSWTTPLPGEVEFNRKNNIKFPYSSGSNYLNYLFLSILALLSFTFL
;
A
#
# COMPACT_ATOMS: atom_id res chain seq x y z
N MET A 1 -20.29 -17.81 16.69
CA MET A 1 -21.26 -18.11 15.63
C MET A 1 -20.95 -17.12 14.51
N TYR A 2 -20.41 -17.63 13.41
CA TYR A 2 -20.05 -16.87 12.21
C TYR A 2 -21.35 -16.53 11.48
N ASP A 3 -21.69 -15.25 11.35
CA ASP A 3 -22.80 -14.80 10.51
C ASP A 3 -22.22 -14.48 9.11
N PRO A 4 -22.49 -15.30 8.08
CA PRO A 4 -22.00 -15.05 6.73
C PRO A 4 -22.76 -13.93 6.01
N GLU A 5 -23.95 -13.56 6.49
CA GLU A 5 -24.84 -12.59 5.83
C GLU A 5 -24.65 -11.17 6.40
N HIS A 6 -24.30 -11.08 7.69
CA HIS A 6 -23.97 -9.82 8.35
C HIS A 6 -22.45 -9.71 8.56
N ARG A 7 -21.77 -8.95 7.67
CA ARG A 7 -20.33 -8.65 7.71
C ARG A 7 -19.92 -7.75 8.89
N ASP A 8 -20.55 -7.90 10.05
CA ASP A 8 -20.49 -7.00 11.20
C ASP A 8 -19.12 -7.02 11.92
N ALA A 9 -18.22 -7.90 11.49
CA ALA A 9 -16.84 -7.99 11.99
C ALA A 9 -15.82 -7.23 11.12
N TRP A 10 -16.26 -6.53 10.08
CA TRP A 10 -15.37 -5.74 9.23
C TRP A 10 -15.50 -4.29 9.67
N CYS A 11 -14.57 -3.83 10.53
CA CYS A 11 -14.38 -2.39 10.69
C CYS A 11 -14.04 -1.83 9.31
N ALA A 12 -14.91 -0.99 8.75
CA ALA A 12 -14.60 -0.30 7.53
C ALA A 12 -13.42 0.64 7.80
N ASN A 13 -12.36 0.54 6.99
CA ASN A 13 -11.45 1.66 6.81
C ASN A 13 -12.18 2.73 6.00
N GLU A 14 -13.20 3.35 6.60
CA GLU A 14 -13.85 4.54 6.05
C GLU A 14 -12.90 5.71 6.18
N SER A 15 -12.01 5.87 5.21
CA SER A 15 -11.48 7.19 4.87
C SER A 15 -11.16 7.34 3.38
N LEU A 16 -11.95 6.67 2.54
CA LEU A 16 -12.20 7.13 1.16
C LEU A 16 -13.27 8.23 1.23
N VAL A 17 -12.94 9.32 1.93
CA VAL A 17 -13.80 10.50 2.07
C VAL A 17 -14.09 11.04 0.66
N GLN A 18 -15.37 11.16 0.29
CA GLN A 18 -15.75 11.89 -0.91
C GLN A 18 -15.30 13.35 -0.73
N PHE A 19 -14.43 13.81 -1.62
CA PHE A 19 -13.84 15.12 -1.55
C PHE A 19 -14.62 16.07 -2.46
N GLU A 20 -15.18 17.13 -1.91
CA GLU A 20 -15.66 18.29 -2.66
C GLU A 20 -14.47 19.25 -2.87
N PRO A 21 -13.94 19.38 -4.11
CA PRO A 21 -12.72 20.14 -4.36
C PRO A 21 -12.81 21.61 -3.95
N ASP A 22 -14.00 22.19 -4.00
CA ASP A 22 -14.32 23.55 -3.59
C ASP A 22 -14.22 23.77 -2.07
N GLU A 23 -14.47 22.74 -1.26
CA GLU A 23 -14.33 22.81 0.19
C GLU A 23 -12.91 22.49 0.68
N THR A 24 -12.08 21.88 -0.17
CA THR A 24 -10.88 21.18 0.27
C THR A 24 -9.61 21.51 -0.50
N ALA A 25 -9.72 22.11 -1.69
CA ALA A 25 -8.58 22.66 -2.41
C ALA A 25 -8.14 23.97 -1.75
N LYS A 26 -6.81 24.17 -1.71
CA LYS A 26 -6.19 25.38 -1.19
C LYS A 26 -5.13 25.85 -2.17
N ILE A 27 -5.01 27.16 -2.32
CA ILE A 27 -3.90 27.78 -3.06
C ILE A 27 -2.60 27.56 -2.27
N CYS A 28 -1.60 26.94 -2.90
CA CYS A 28 -0.26 26.76 -2.35
C CYS A 28 0.49 28.08 -2.20
N ALA A 29 1.49 28.12 -1.32
CA ALA A 29 2.39 29.27 -1.26
C ALA A 29 3.28 29.33 -2.53
N PRO A 30 3.72 30.52 -2.98
CA PRO A 30 4.50 30.66 -4.21
C PRO A 30 5.84 29.88 -4.27
N TRP A 31 6.37 29.46 -3.13
CA TRP A 31 7.59 28.65 -3.03
C TRP A 31 7.32 27.14 -2.91
N GLU A 32 6.07 26.73 -2.73
CA GLU A 32 5.64 25.32 -2.71
C GLU A 32 5.37 24.86 -4.14
N LYS A 33 6.36 24.19 -4.74
CA LYS A 33 6.30 23.78 -6.16
C LYS A 33 5.56 22.46 -6.40
N PHE A 34 5.31 21.70 -5.34
CA PHE A 34 4.78 20.34 -5.45
C PHE A 34 3.44 20.21 -4.74
N CYS A 35 2.49 19.55 -5.38
CA CYS A 35 1.40 18.88 -4.71
C CYS A 35 1.91 17.54 -4.17
N VAL A 36 1.73 17.31 -2.88
CA VAL A 36 2.22 16.13 -2.17
C VAL A 36 1.02 15.29 -1.73
N THR A 37 1.12 13.98 -1.89
CA THR A 37 0.20 13.00 -1.31
C THR A 37 1.01 12.07 -0.42
N ALA A 38 0.62 11.89 0.84
CA ALA A 38 1.20 10.89 1.71
C ALA A 38 0.13 9.87 2.09
N VAL A 39 0.40 8.60 1.85
CA VAL A 39 -0.47 7.46 2.16
C VAL A 39 0.19 6.62 3.23
N ASN A 40 -0.55 6.43 4.33
CA ASN A 40 -0.10 5.62 5.45
C ASN A 40 -0.90 4.32 5.53
N THR A 41 -0.20 3.24 5.84
CA THR A 41 -0.82 1.94 6.14
C THR A 41 -0.14 1.32 7.36
N ILE A 42 -0.89 0.49 8.10
CA ILE A 42 -0.36 -0.33 9.18
C ILE A 42 -0.80 -1.77 8.89
N ASN A 43 0.15 -2.69 8.80
CA ASN A 43 -0.10 -4.09 8.44
C ASN A 43 -0.88 -4.24 7.13
N LYS A 44 -0.55 -3.41 6.13
CA LYS A 44 -1.24 -3.31 4.83
C LYS A 44 -2.70 -2.85 4.91
N ALA A 45 -3.21 -2.49 6.09
CA ALA A 45 -4.49 -1.84 6.24
C ALA A 45 -4.30 -0.32 6.08
N PHE A 46 -5.11 0.30 5.21
CA PHE A 46 -5.15 1.75 5.05
C PHE A 46 -5.42 2.45 6.38
N THR A 47 -4.65 3.48 6.71
CA THR A 47 -4.86 4.26 7.94
C THR A 47 -5.17 5.72 7.67
N SER A 48 -4.44 6.37 6.78
CA SER A 48 -4.72 7.76 6.42
C SER A 48 -4.15 8.13 5.07
N VAL A 49 -4.75 9.16 4.47
CA VAL A 49 -4.19 9.90 3.36
C VAL A 49 -4.13 11.38 3.74
N SER A 50 -3.00 12.02 3.52
CA SER A 50 -2.88 13.47 3.59
C SER A 50 -2.45 14.02 2.23
N ARG A 51 -2.98 15.19 1.89
CA ARG A 51 -2.66 15.91 0.65
C ARG A 51 -2.36 17.35 0.99
N GLY A 52 -1.41 17.94 0.29
CA GLY A 52 -1.02 19.33 0.53
C GLY A 52 -0.01 19.84 -0.47
N CYS A 53 0.60 20.97 -0.14
CA CYS A 53 1.64 21.60 -0.93
C CYS A 53 2.99 21.41 -0.21
N GLY A 54 4.08 21.33 -0.98
CA GLY A 54 5.44 21.20 -0.44
C GLY A 54 6.45 22.00 -1.24
N GLU A 55 7.41 22.62 -0.56
CA GLU A 55 8.61 23.21 -1.19
C GLU A 55 9.49 22.12 -1.83
N ARG A 56 9.53 20.95 -1.19
CA ARG A 56 10.24 19.75 -1.63
C ARG A 56 9.32 18.56 -1.50
N CYS A 57 9.56 17.57 -2.33
CA CYS A 57 8.87 16.30 -2.27
C CYS A 57 9.87 15.18 -2.52
N SER A 58 9.75 14.09 -1.77
CA SER A 58 10.61 12.92 -1.88
C SER A 58 9.72 11.71 -2.05
N GLU A 59 9.68 11.14 -3.24
CA GLU A 59 8.86 9.96 -3.57
C GLU A 59 9.47 8.71 -2.91
N LEU A 60 9.25 8.58 -1.61
CA LEU A 60 9.70 7.46 -0.80
C LEU A 60 8.50 6.65 -0.36
N CYS A 61 8.62 5.34 -0.42
CA CYS A 61 7.61 4.38 0.03
C CYS A 61 8.29 3.40 0.97
N GLU A 62 8.47 3.85 2.21
CA GLU A 62 9.27 3.16 3.21
C GLU A 62 8.39 2.44 4.23
N SER A 63 8.74 1.18 4.51
CA SER A 63 8.18 0.40 5.59
C SER A 63 9.08 0.49 6.83
N ILE A 64 8.51 1.05 7.90
CA ILE A 64 9.10 1.22 9.21
C ILE A 64 8.42 0.24 10.17
N GLY A 65 9.22 -0.47 10.97
CA GLY A 65 8.72 -1.35 12.03
C GLY A 65 8.94 -2.84 11.77
N TYR A 66 9.10 -3.59 12.85
CA TYR A 66 9.34 -5.03 12.85
C TYR A 66 8.09 -5.75 13.38
N GLY A 67 7.35 -6.42 12.50
CA GLY A 67 6.11 -7.15 12.84
C GLY A 67 4.85 -6.27 12.94
N GLN A 68 5.00 -4.95 12.97
CA GLN A 68 3.94 -3.99 12.61
C GLN A 68 4.46 -3.14 11.46
N ASP A 69 4.12 -3.53 10.22
CA ASP A 69 4.61 -2.86 9.03
C ASP A 69 3.85 -1.54 8.88
N GLN A 70 4.44 -0.44 9.36
CA GLN A 70 3.94 0.90 9.09
C GLN A 70 4.58 1.38 7.81
N VAL A 71 3.78 1.61 6.77
CA VAL A 71 4.30 2.04 5.47
C VAL A 71 3.80 3.44 5.18
N ASN A 72 4.73 4.36 4.92
CA ASN A 72 4.43 5.71 4.44
C ASN A 72 4.93 5.84 3.00
N CYS A 73 4.01 6.16 2.08
CA CYS A 73 4.31 6.35 0.67
C CYS A 73 3.91 7.75 0.22
N ASP A 74 4.89 8.49 -0.26
CA ASP A 74 4.74 9.84 -0.77
C ASP A 74 4.73 9.83 -2.31
N ASP A 75 3.80 10.57 -2.92
CA ASP A 75 3.72 10.79 -4.38
C ASP A 75 3.63 12.29 -4.64
N CYS A 76 4.30 12.74 -5.70
CA CYS A 76 4.57 14.15 -5.95
C CYS A 76 4.18 14.52 -7.38
N CYS A 77 3.64 15.73 -7.55
CA CYS A 77 3.38 16.27 -8.89
C CYS A 77 3.37 17.81 -8.85
N GLU A 78 3.57 18.45 -10.01
CA GLU A 78 3.77 19.92 -10.09
C GLU A 78 2.57 20.67 -10.70
N GLU A 79 1.60 19.96 -11.27
CA GLU A 79 0.43 20.56 -11.91
C GLU A 79 -0.69 20.87 -10.90
N ASP A 80 -1.50 21.89 -11.17
CA ASP A 80 -2.60 22.25 -10.29
C ASP A 80 -3.57 21.07 -10.09
N LEU A 81 -3.84 20.73 -8.83
CA LEU A 81 -4.76 19.66 -8.42
C LEU A 81 -4.41 18.25 -8.98
N CYS A 82 -3.15 18.02 -9.37
CA CYS A 82 -2.69 16.75 -9.91
C CYS A 82 -2.83 15.56 -8.93
N ASN A 83 -2.83 15.83 -7.62
CA ASN A 83 -3.04 14.84 -6.56
C ASN A 83 -4.52 14.55 -6.24
N SER A 84 -5.45 14.90 -7.13
CA SER A 84 -6.90 14.70 -6.98
C SER A 84 -7.38 13.28 -7.31
N ASN A 85 -6.47 12.32 -7.51
CA ASN A 85 -6.86 10.92 -7.68
C ASN A 85 -7.13 10.27 -6.31
N PHE A 86 -8.39 9.91 -6.07
CA PHE A 86 -8.85 9.24 -4.84
C PHE A 86 -9.22 7.76 -5.08
N SER A 87 -8.89 7.22 -6.25
CA SER A 87 -9.24 5.84 -6.59
C SER A 87 -8.45 4.83 -5.76
N ILE A 88 -9.09 3.69 -5.47
CA ILE A 88 -8.41 2.54 -4.83
C ILE A 88 -7.21 2.09 -5.67
N GLN A 89 -7.35 2.11 -7.00
CA GLN A 89 -6.29 1.72 -7.94
C GLN A 89 -5.05 2.60 -7.80
N TYR A 90 -5.21 3.91 -7.64
CA TYR A 90 -4.09 4.82 -7.37
C TYR A 90 -3.37 4.43 -6.09
N TYR A 91 -4.11 4.18 -5.00
CA TYR A 91 -3.52 3.75 -3.73
C TYR A 91 -2.79 2.41 -3.86
N GLU A 92 -3.36 1.42 -4.55
CA GLU A 92 -2.72 0.12 -4.78
C GLU A 92 -1.41 0.25 -5.55
N VAL A 93 -1.38 1.10 -6.59
CA VAL A 93 -0.16 1.36 -7.38
C VAL A 93 0.90 2.04 -6.53
N LEU A 94 0.55 3.06 -5.74
CA LEU A 94 1.49 3.77 -4.88
C LEU A 94 2.10 2.82 -3.83
N MET A 95 1.26 2.02 -3.16
CA MET A 95 1.70 1.07 -2.15
C MET A 95 2.51 -0.10 -2.72
N SER A 96 2.37 -0.42 -4.02
CA SER A 96 3.19 -1.45 -4.67
C SER A 96 4.68 -1.12 -4.70
N ARG A 97 5.04 0.16 -4.52
CA ARG A 97 6.43 0.66 -4.48
C ARG A 97 7.11 0.45 -3.12
N GLN A 98 6.41 -0.14 -2.14
CA GLN A 98 6.91 -0.29 -0.77
C GLN A 98 8.23 -1.06 -0.70
N TYR A 99 9.17 -0.51 0.06
CA TYR A 99 10.44 -1.15 0.39
C TYR A 99 10.57 -1.29 1.91
N THR A 100 11.09 -2.43 2.37
CA THR A 100 11.37 -2.69 3.79
C THR A 100 12.87 -2.82 4.04
N SER A 101 13.33 -2.25 5.14
CA SER A 101 14.71 -2.37 5.60
C SER A 101 14.99 -3.67 6.36
N TRP A 102 13.97 -4.48 6.68
CA TRP A 102 14.12 -5.73 7.42
C TRP A 102 14.36 -6.91 6.48
N THR A 103 15.63 -7.25 6.27
CA THR A 103 16.03 -8.41 5.46
C THR A 103 16.42 -9.64 6.28
N THR A 104 16.41 -9.56 7.61
CA THR A 104 16.73 -10.68 8.51
C THR A 104 15.83 -10.72 9.75
N PRO A 105 15.46 -11.91 10.26
CA PRO A 105 14.68 -12.07 11.49
C PRO A 105 15.51 -11.68 12.74
N LEU A 106 14.85 -11.28 13.84
CA LEU A 106 15.54 -11.07 15.12
C LEU A 106 16.06 -12.39 15.71
N PRO A 107 17.13 -12.38 16.52
CA PRO A 107 17.72 -13.60 17.08
C PRO A 107 16.74 -14.51 17.84
N GLY A 108 15.79 -13.94 18.61
CA GLY A 108 14.77 -14.72 19.32
C GLY A 108 13.68 -15.31 18.41
N GLU A 109 13.44 -14.67 17.27
CA GLU A 109 12.46 -15.09 16.27
C GLU A 109 12.96 -16.28 15.46
N VAL A 110 14.28 -16.35 15.20
CA VAL A 110 14.91 -17.46 14.46
C VAL A 110 14.53 -18.82 15.05
N GLU A 111 14.62 -18.96 16.37
CA GLU A 111 14.33 -20.24 17.03
C GLU A 111 12.83 -20.58 17.01
N PHE A 112 11.97 -19.58 17.21
CA PHE A 112 10.52 -19.75 17.10
C PHE A 112 10.10 -20.16 15.67
N ASN A 113 10.66 -19.51 14.65
CA ASN A 113 10.39 -19.79 13.25
C ASN A 113 10.82 -21.19 12.85
N ARG A 114 12.02 -21.60 13.29
CA ARG A 114 12.52 -22.96 13.07
C ARG A 114 11.61 -24.02 13.68
N LYS A 115 11.10 -23.76 14.89
CA LYS A 115 10.20 -24.68 15.61
C LYS A 115 8.81 -24.79 14.97
N ASN A 116 8.31 -23.71 14.37
CA ASN A 116 6.97 -23.65 13.78
C ASN A 116 6.97 -23.71 12.24
N ASN A 117 8.13 -23.98 11.63
CA ASN A 117 8.32 -24.07 10.17
C ASN A 117 7.86 -22.81 9.41
N ILE A 118 8.11 -21.62 9.98
CA ILE A 118 7.77 -20.32 9.40
C ILE A 118 9.01 -19.75 8.67
N LYS A 119 8.86 -19.24 7.45
CA LYS A 119 9.95 -18.68 6.64
C LYS A 119 9.96 -17.15 6.66
N PHE A 120 11.15 -16.57 6.84
CA PHE A 120 11.43 -15.14 6.71
C PHE A 120 12.01 -14.82 5.30
N PRO A 121 11.73 -13.67 4.68
CA PRO A 121 10.74 -12.66 5.09
C PRO A 121 9.33 -13.24 4.99
N TYR A 122 8.46 -12.85 5.92
CA TYR A 122 7.05 -13.22 5.85
C TYR A 122 6.49 -12.54 4.61
N SER A 123 6.40 -13.28 3.52
CA SER A 123 6.13 -12.78 2.18
C SER A 123 5.13 -11.61 2.19
N SER A 124 5.60 -10.41 1.86
CA SER A 124 4.75 -9.33 1.39
C SER A 124 4.14 -9.80 0.08
N GLY A 125 2.99 -10.46 0.18
CA GLY A 125 2.32 -11.11 -0.95
C GLY A 125 2.23 -10.21 -2.18
N SER A 126 3.03 -10.54 -3.19
CA SER A 126 2.74 -10.29 -4.59
C SER A 126 2.53 -11.66 -5.22
N ASN A 127 1.28 -12.14 -5.19
CA ASN A 127 0.85 -13.40 -5.81
C ASN A 127 0.87 -13.36 -7.36
N TYR A 128 1.57 -12.40 -7.98
CA TYR A 128 1.64 -12.27 -9.43
C TYR A 128 2.38 -13.43 -10.11
N LEU A 129 3.25 -14.15 -9.40
CA LEU A 129 3.95 -15.31 -9.95
C LEU A 129 3.06 -16.57 -10.10
N ASN A 130 1.94 -16.67 -9.38
CA ASN A 130 1.01 -17.80 -9.53
C ASN A 130 0.10 -17.66 -10.76
N TYR A 131 -0.32 -16.44 -11.11
CA TYR A 131 -1.14 -16.22 -12.31
C TYR A 131 -0.36 -16.40 -13.62
N LEU A 132 0.94 -16.11 -13.65
CA LEU A 132 1.77 -16.35 -14.83
C LEU A 132 1.99 -17.86 -15.07
N PHE A 133 2.21 -18.64 -14.00
CA PHE A 133 2.37 -20.09 -14.11
C PHE A 133 1.07 -20.80 -14.50
N LEU A 134 -0.08 -20.37 -13.95
CA LEU A 134 -1.39 -20.92 -14.30
C LEU A 134 -1.82 -20.57 -15.73
N SER A 135 -1.51 -19.36 -16.22
CA SER A 135 -1.82 -18.98 -17.61
C SER A 135 -0.93 -19.68 -18.64
N ILE A 136 0.36 -19.90 -18.34
CA ILE A 136 1.26 -20.69 -19.21
C ILE A 136 0.83 -22.16 -19.24
N LEU A 137 0.42 -22.76 -18.11
CA LEU A 137 -0.11 -24.13 -18.08
C LEU A 137 -1.44 -24.26 -18.85
N ALA A 138 -2.31 -23.26 -18.80
CA ALA A 138 -3.56 -23.24 -19.57
C ALA A 138 -3.28 -23.09 -21.09
N LEU A 139 -2.29 -22.32 -21.50
CA LEU A 139 -1.93 -22.19 -22.93
C LEU A 139 -1.24 -23.44 -23.49
N LEU A 140 -0.47 -24.15 -22.66
CA LEU A 140 0.18 -25.41 -23.06
C LEU A 140 -0.79 -26.60 -23.13
N SER A 141 -1.91 -26.57 -22.40
CA SER A 141 -2.95 -27.61 -22.52
C SER A 141 -3.88 -27.40 -23.71
N PHE A 142 -4.03 -26.16 -24.22
CA PHE A 142 -4.80 -25.86 -25.43
C PHE A 142 -4.04 -26.09 -26.75
N THR A 143 -2.72 -26.28 -26.72
CA THR A 143 -1.90 -26.56 -27.91
C THR A 143 -1.73 -28.06 -28.21
N PHE A 144 -2.23 -28.93 -27.34
CA PHE A 144 -2.17 -30.40 -27.48
C PHE A 144 -3.57 -31.07 -27.59
N LEU A 145 -4.60 -30.33 -28.00
CA LEU A 145 -5.90 -30.88 -28.41
C LEU A 145 -6.22 -30.55 -29.87
#